data_AF-A0A644YFR0-F1
#
_entry.id   AF-A0A644YFR0-F1
#
_cell.length_a   1.000
_cell.length_b   1.000
_cell.length_c   1.000
_cell.angle_alpha   90.00
_cell.angle_beta   90.00
_cell.angle_gamma   90.00
#
_symmetry.space_group_name_H-M   'P 1'
#
loop_
_entity.id
_entity.type
_entity.pdbx_description
1 polymer ?
#
loop_
_entity_poly.entity_id
_entity_poly.type
_entity_poly.pdbx_seq_one_letter_code
_entity_poly.pdbx_strand_id
1 'polypeptide(L)' 'MHELHKKNPKKTFYLVNENQYCSGMKLNTLQKVYNILVSLENEIILDEDLRQKAQVSLSRMHEIAN' A
#
# COMPACT_ATOMS: atom_id res chain seq x y z
N MET A 1 -4.42 10.31 8.19
CA MET A 1 -4.19 10.93 9.52
C MET A 1 -3.90 9.94 10.64
N HIS A 2 -4.62 8.82 10.79
CA HIS A 2 -4.45 7.87 11.91
C HIS A 2 -2.97 7.58 12.29
N GLU A 3 -2.13 7.19 11.34
CA GLU A 3 -0.71 6.88 11.58
C GLU A 3 0.11 8.07 12.14
N LEU A 4 -0.20 9.30 11.72
CA LEU A 4 0.50 10.50 12.20
C LEU A 4 0.19 10.76 13.68
N HIS A 5 -1.09 10.67 14.07
CA HIS A 5 -1.50 10.79 15.48
C HIS A 5 -0.89 9.68 16.34
N LYS A 6 -0.87 8.44 15.83
CA LYS A 6 -0.27 7.30 16.55
C LYS A 6 1.22 7.50 16.83
N LYS A 7 1.99 7.97 15.82
CA LYS A 7 3.43 8.19 15.97
C LYS A 7 3.78 9.49 16.70
N ASN A 8 2.89 10.49 16.68
CA ASN A 8 3.14 11.82 17.23
C ASN A 8 1.95 12.32 18.06
N PRO A 9 1.62 11.69 19.20
CA PRO A 9 0.40 11.97 19.95
C PRO A 9 0.32 13.39 20.52
N LYS A 10 1.46 14.07 20.65
CA LYS A 10 1.55 15.45 21.15
C LYS A 10 1.38 16.53 20.06
N LYS A 11 1.26 16.14 18.79
CA LYS A 11 1.12 17.09 17.67
C LYS A 11 -0.32 17.07 17.17
N THR A 12 -0.81 18.24 16.80
CA THR A 12 -2.09 18.40 16.12
C THR A 12 -1.87 18.42 14.61
N PHE A 13 -2.62 17.61 13.87
CA PHE A 13 -2.54 17.53 12.42
C PHE A 13 -3.85 18.03 11.79
N TYR A 14 -3.73 18.83 10.74
CA TYR A 14 -4.87 19.41 10.02
C TYR A 14 -4.92 18.86 8.59
N LEU A 15 -6.13 18.55 8.12
CA LEU A 15 -6.34 18.22 6.71
C LEU A 15 -6.38 19.51 5.90
N VAL A 16 -5.86 19.45 4.68
CA VAL A 16 -5.91 20.57 3.73
C VAL A 16 -7.31 20.69 3.12
N ASN A 17 -8.00 19.55 2.93
CA ASN A 17 -9.42 19.50 2.57
C ASN A 17 -10.06 18.17 2.99
N GLU A 18 -11.39 18.10 2.94
CA GLU A 18 -12.15 16.92 3.38
C GLU A 18 -12.07 15.73 2.40
N ASN A 19 -11.72 15.98 1.14
CA ASN A 19 -11.66 14.97 0.07
C ASN A 19 -10.26 14.36 -0.13
N GLN A 20 -9.41 14.41 0.89
CA GLN A 20 -8.09 13.77 0.87
C GLN A 20 -8.17 12.28 1.20
N TYR A 21 -8.79 11.50 0.33
CA TYR A 21 -8.79 10.04 0.42
C TYR A 21 -8.65 9.40 -0.97
N CYS A 22 -8.05 8.21 -1.00
CA CYS A 22 -7.97 7.38 -2.20
C CYS A 22 -9.04 6.28 -2.09
N SER A 23 -10.05 6.33 -2.98
CA SER A 23 -11.14 5.35 -3.01
C SER A 23 -10.63 3.92 -3.22
N GLY A 24 -9.64 3.74 -4.10
CA GLY A 24 -9.00 2.44 -4.34
C GLY A 24 -8.40 1.82 -3.08
N MET A 25 -7.81 2.64 -2.20
CA MET A 25 -7.25 2.16 -0.93
C MET A 25 -8.32 1.70 0.07
N LYS A 26 -9.55 2.21 -0.06
CA LYS A 26 -10.68 1.82 0.81
C LYS A 26 -11.40 0.55 0.34
N LEU A 27 -11.03 0.00 -0.80
CA LEU A 27 -11.54 -1.30 -1.25
C LEU A 27 -11.10 -2.45 -0.35
N ASN A 28 -10.00 -2.29 0.38
CA ASN A 28 -9.46 -3.26 1.33
C ASN A 28 -10.18 -3.12 2.69
N THR A 29 -11.03 -4.08 3.02
CA THR A 29 -11.79 -4.14 4.28
C THR A 29 -11.31 -5.31 5.15
N LEU A 30 -11.57 -5.25 6.46
CA LEU A 30 -11.22 -6.35 7.37
C LEU A 30 -11.84 -7.69 6.95
N GLN A 31 -13.10 -7.67 6.48
CA GLN A 31 -13.76 -8.88 5.99
C GLN A 31 -13.07 -9.47 4.77
N LYS A 32 -12.64 -8.64 3.81
CA LYS A 32 -11.91 -9.11 2.63
C LYS A 32 -10.56 -9.71 3.01
N VAL A 33 -9.83 -9.06 3.92
CA VAL A 33 -8.55 -9.59 4.43
C VAL A 33 -8.76 -10.94 5.10
N TYR A 34 -9.76 -11.07 5.97
CA TYR A 34 -10.11 -12.34 6.60
C TYR A 34 -10.43 -13.43 5.56
N ASN A 35 -11.29 -13.12 4.59
CA ASN A 35 -11.68 -14.08 3.56
C ASN A 35 -10.47 -14.56 2.75
N ILE A 36 -9.61 -13.65 2.30
CA ILE A 36 -8.41 -13.98 1.51
C ILE A 36 -7.43 -14.84 2.33
N LEU A 37 -7.29 -14.60 3.64
CA LEU A 37 -6.45 -15.44 4.49
C LEU A 37 -7.00 -16.86 4.66
N VAL A 38 -8.33 -17.03 4.63
CA VAL A 38 -8.99 -18.35 4.74
C VAL A 38 -9.00 -19.09 3.41
N SER A 39 -9.33 -18.41 2.31
CA SER A 39 -9.47 -19.03 0.99
C SER A 39 -8.17 -19.09 0.19
N LEU A 40 -7.18 -18.26 0.54
CA LEU A 40 -5.93 -18.05 -0.22
C LEU A 40 -6.17 -17.63 -1.69
N GLU A 41 -7.34 -17.08 -1.98
CA GLU A 41 -7.73 -16.62 -3.32
C GLU A 41 -7.14 -15.25 -3.65
N ASN A 42 -7.18 -14.89 -4.94
CA ASN A 42 -6.64 -13.64 -5.51
C ASN A 42 -5.11 -13.59 -5.53
N GLU A 43 -4.48 -14.74 -5.86
CA GLU A 43 -3.07 -14.78 -6.21
C GLU A 43 -2.76 -13.79 -7.35
N ILE A 44 -1.72 -12.99 -7.16
CA ILE A 44 -1.27 -12.03 -8.16
C ILE A 44 -0.37 -12.77 -9.14
N ILE A 45 -0.93 -13.10 -10.30
CA ILE A 45 -0.21 -13.77 -11.39
C ILE A 45 0.26 -12.72 -12.38
N LEU A 46 1.55 -12.76 -12.72
CA LEU A 46 2.18 -11.86 -13.67
C LEU A 46 2.97 -12.68 -14.69
N ASP A 47 3.10 -12.13 -15.91
CA ASP A 47 4.04 -12.66 -16.89
C ASP A 47 5.49 -12.53 -16.38
N GLU A 48 6.30 -13.58 -16.58
CA GLU A 48 7.63 -13.65 -15.98
C GLU A 48 8.62 -12.67 -16.63
N ASP A 49 8.52 -12.44 -17.95
CA ASP A 49 9.34 -11.45 -18.64
C ASP A 49 8.99 -10.02 -18.17
N LEU A 50 7.69 -9.73 -18.02
CA LEU A 50 7.22 -8.47 -17.42
C LEU A 50 7.75 -8.29 -15.98
N ARG A 51 7.63 -9.32 -15.14
CA ARG A 51 8.09 -9.28 -13.73
C ARG A 51 9.59 -9.00 -13.65
N GLN A 52 10.40 -9.68 -14.46
CA GLN A 52 11.86 -9.50 -14.50
C GLN A 52 12.25 -8.09 -14.95
N LYS A 53 11.61 -7.57 -16.01
CA LYS A 53 11.88 -6.22 -16.50
C LYS A 53 11.54 -5.15 -15.45
N ALA A 54 10.41 -5.28 -14.77
CA ALA A 54 10.03 -4.36 -13.69
C ALA A 54 10.99 -4.43 -12.50
N GLN A 55 11.49 -5.63 -12.17
CA GLN A 55 12.44 -5.82 -11.07
C GLN A 55 13.74 -5.04 -11.27
N VAL A 56 14.28 -4.96 -12.49
CA VAL A 56 15.53 -4.22 -12.76
C VAL A 56 15.42 -2.76 -12.33
N SER A 57 14.32 -2.09 -12.68
CA SER A 57 14.10 -0.68 -12.30
C SER A 57 13.97 -0.51 -10.79
N LEU A 58 13.24 -1.41 -10.12
CA LEU A 58 13.06 -1.37 -8.66
C LEU A 58 14.37 -1.63 -7.90
N SER A 59 15.16 -2.62 -8.35
CA SER A 59 16.47 -2.89 -7.75
C SER A 59 17.40 -1.69 -7.89
N ARG A 60 17.48 -1.09 -9.08
CA ARG A 60 18.31 0.09 -9.30
C ARG A 60 17.88 1.29 -8.45
N MET A 61 16.56 1.50 -8.28
CA MET A 61 16.02 2.54 -7.39
C MET A 61 16.54 2.37 -5.96
N HIS A 62 16.59 1.14 -5.44
CA HIS A 62 17.12 0.87 -4.10
C HIS A 62 18.63 1.07 -4.00
N GLU A 63 19.40 0.71 -5.03
CA GLU A 63 20.85 0.91 -5.05
C GLU A 63 21.26 2.38 -4.94
N ILE A 64 20.48 3.28 -5.55
CA ILE A 64 20.80 4.72 -5.60
C ILE A 64 20.18 5.53 -4.46
N ALA A 65 19.29 4.94 -3.66
CA ALA A 65 18.59 5.63 -2.57
C ALA A 65 19.37 5.66 -1.24
N ASN A 66 20.59 5.10 -1.23
CA ASN A 66 21.51 5.13 -0.10
C ASN A 66 22.37 6.40 -0.10
#